data_AF-A0A945XAT5-F1
#
_entry.id   AF-A0A945XAT5-F1
#
_cell.length_a   1.000
_cell.length_b   1.000
_cell.length_c   1.000
_cell.angle_alpha   90.00
_cell.angle_beta   90.00
_cell.angle_gamma   90.00
#
_symmetry.space_group_name_H-M   'P 1'
#
loop_
_entity.id
_entity.type
_entity.pdbx_description
1 polymer ?
#
loop_
_entity_poly.entity_id
_entity_poly.type
_entity_poly.pdbx_seq_one_letter_code
_entity_poly.pdbx_strand_id
1 'polypeptide(L)' 'MTQALKKTVLNEAHKRAGARLVDFSGWEMPLHYGSQVEEHHTIRQKAGMFDVSHMVVSDLHG' A
#
# COMPACT_ATOMS: atom_id res chain seq x y z
N MET A 1 -23.80 -2.40 -8.84
CA MET A 1 -23.09 -3.47 -8.11
C MET A 1 -21.78 -2.89 -7.63
N THR A 2 -21.67 -2.49 -6.37
CA THR A 2 -20.42 -2.03 -5.77
C THR A 2 -19.50 -3.24 -5.62
N GLN A 3 -18.51 -3.37 -6.50
CA GLN A 3 -17.54 -4.45 -6.43
C GLN A 3 -16.65 -4.22 -5.20
N ALA A 4 -16.52 -5.23 -4.33
CA ALA A 4 -15.67 -5.13 -3.16
C ALA A 4 -14.19 -4.99 -3.58
N LEU A 5 -13.48 -4.04 -2.97
CA LEU A 5 -12.06 -3.83 -3.26
C LEU A 5 -11.24 -5.04 -2.86
N LYS A 6 -10.27 -5.39 -3.70
CA LYS A 6 -9.26 -6.41 -3.40
C LYS A 6 -8.37 -5.91 -2.27
N LYS A 7 -7.86 -6.82 -1.43
CA LYS A 7 -7.03 -6.47 -0.27
C LYS A 7 -5.68 -7.17 -0.38
N THR A 8 -4.60 -6.47 -0.04
CA THR A 8 -3.28 -7.09 0.09
C THR A 8 -3.21 -7.92 1.38
N VAL A 9 -2.21 -8.81 1.48
CA VAL A 9 -1.94 -9.59 2.69
C VAL A 9 -1.65 -8.67 3.90
N LEU A 10 -1.13 -7.46 3.65
CA LEU A 10 -0.78 -6.48 4.68
C LEU A 10 -1.91 -5.50 5.01
N ASN A 11 -3.11 -5.65 4.43
CA ASN A 11 -4.22 -4.71 4.62
C ASN A 11 -4.60 -4.50 6.11
N GLU A 12 -4.66 -5.56 6.91
CA GLU A 12 -4.93 -5.45 8.36
C GLU A 12 -3.76 -4.86 9.14
N ALA A 13 -2.52 -5.00 8.67
CA ALA A 13 -1.38 -4.29 9.25
C ALA A 13 -1.50 -2.78 8.99
N HIS A 14 -1.90 -2.38 7.78
CA HIS A 14 -2.12 -0.97 7.44
C HIS A 14 -3.21 -0.32 8.28
N LYS A 15 -4.34 -1.01 8.49
CA LYS A 15 -5.42 -0.50 9.36
C LYS A 15 -4.95 -0.27 10.79
N ARG A 16 -4.21 -1.22 11.36
CA ARG A 16 -3.65 -1.11 12.71
C ARG A 16 -2.60 -0.01 12.82
N ALA A 17 -1.87 0.26 11.73
CA ALA A 17 -0.90 1.35 11.65
C ALA A 17 -1.54 2.73 11.40
N GLY A 18 -2.88 2.83 11.37
CA GLY A 18 -3.57 4.10 11.15
C GLY A 18 -3.55 4.60 9.70
N ALA A 19 -3.30 3.70 8.74
CA ALA A 19 -3.25 4.07 7.33
C ALA A 19 -4.61 4.60 6.83
N ARG A 20 -4.57 5.69 6.06
CA ARG A 20 -5.69 6.11 5.24
C ARG A 20 -5.77 5.23 4.00
N LEU A 21 -6.69 4.28 3.98
CA LEU A 21 -6.90 3.39 2.84
C LEU A 21 -7.78 4.05 1.77
N VAL A 22 -7.45 3.82 0.51
CA VAL A 22 -8.20 4.33 -0.66
C VAL A 22 -8.36 3.24 -1.72
N ASP A 23 -9.34 3.43 -2.61
CA ASP A 23 -9.44 2.63 -3.83
C ASP A 23 -8.34 3.05 -4.81
N PHE A 24 -7.41 2.12 -5.06
CA PHE A 24 -6.37 2.26 -6.06
C PHE A 24 -6.41 1.05 -7.00
N SER A 25 -6.83 1.25 -8.24
CA SER A 25 -6.92 0.19 -9.26
C SER A 25 -7.77 -1.03 -8.82
N GLY A 26 -8.82 -0.79 -8.02
CA GLY A 26 -9.67 -1.85 -7.47
C GLY A 26 -9.07 -2.58 -6.27
N TRP A 27 -8.00 -2.03 -5.67
CA TRP A 27 -7.40 -2.50 -4.43
C TRP A 27 -7.57 -1.48 -3.30
N GLU A 28 -7.74 -1.97 -2.07
CA GLU A 28 -7.75 -1.17 -0.85
C GLU A 28 -6.30 -0.97 -0.37
N MET A 29 -5.71 0.18 -0.73
CA MET A 29 -4.28 0.48 -0.55
C MET A 29 -4.04 1.67 0.40
N PRO A 30 -2.94 1.67 1.18
CA PRO A 30 -2.56 2.78 2.05
C PRO A 30 -2.08 3.99 1.24
N LEU A 31 -2.71 5.15 1.44
CA LEU A 31 -2.30 6.43 0.85
C LEU A 31 -1.22 7.13 1.69
N HIS A 32 -1.39 7.13 3.02
CA HIS A 32 -0.45 7.66 4.00
C HIS A 32 -0.81 7.13 5.40
N TYR A 33 0.14 7.14 6.32
CA TYR A 33 0.00 6.73 7.73
C TYR A 33 0.01 7.92 8.69
N GLY A 34 0.35 9.10 8.19
CA GLY A 34 0.29 10.35 8.94
C GLY A 34 0.40 11.53 7.98
N SER A 35 1.60 12.09 7.87
CA SER A 35 1.92 13.16 6.93
C SER A 35 2.72 12.63 5.74
N GLN A 36 2.20 12.83 4.52
CA GLN A 36 2.90 12.45 3.27
C GLN A 36 4.28 13.12 3.16
N VAL A 37 4.41 14.36 3.64
CA VAL A 37 5.67 15.12 3.61
C VAL A 37 6.67 14.53 4.61
N GLU A 38 6.22 14.15 5.80
CA GLU A 38 7.06 13.53 6.82
C GLU A 38 7.51 12.13 6.41
N GLU A 39 6.62 11.35 5.81
CA GLU A 39 6.94 10.05 5.21
C GLU A 39 8.01 10.22 4.12
N HIS A 40 7.82 11.18 3.20
CA HIS A 40 8.81 11.49 2.16
C HIS A 40 10.18 11.85 2.74
N HIS A 41 10.23 12.74 3.74
CA HIS A 41 11.49 13.11 4.38
C HIS A 41 12.13 11.92 5.11
N THR A 42 11.33 11.12 5.82
CA THR A 42 11.81 9.93 6.55
C THR A 42 12.44 8.91 5.61
N ILE A 43 11.79 8.62 4.48
CA ILE A 43 12.31 7.71 3.46
C ILE A 43 13.60 8.27 2.85
N ARG A 44 13.65 9.57 2.56
CA ARG A 44 14.82 10.21 1.94
C ARG A 44 16.02 10.33 2.87
N GLN A 45 15.79 10.46 4.17
CA GLN A 45 16.85 10.66 5.16
C GLN A 45 17.25 9.36 5.87
N LYS A 46 16.39 8.35 5.89
CA LYS A 46 16.58 7.09 6.62
C LYS A 46 16.16 5.90 5.76
N ALA A 47 14.97 5.35 6.04
CA ALA A 47 14.42 4.17 5.39
C ALA A 47 12.90 4.22 5.48
N GLY A 48 12.21 3.52 4.57
CA GLY A 48 10.78 3.31 4.65
C GLY A 48 10.38 1.99 4.01
N MET A 49 9.22 1.49 4.41
CA MET A 49 8.65 0.23 3.94
C MET A 49 7.39 0.52 3.13
N PHE A 50 7.27 -0.10 1.96
CA PHE A 50 6.15 0.09 1.04
C PHE A 50 5.49 -1.25 0.73
N ASP A 51 4.16 -1.27 0.75
CA ASP A 51 3.38 -2.41 0.27
C ASP A 51 3.12 -2.26 -1.24
N VAL A 52 3.85 -3.03 -2.04
CA VAL A 52 3.67 -3.12 -3.50
C VAL A 52 3.03 -4.44 -3.92
N SER A 53 2.40 -5.17 -3.00
CA SER A 53 1.86 -6.52 -3.24
C SER A 53 0.69 -6.56 -4.23
N HIS A 54 0.13 -5.40 -4.60
CA HIS A 54 -0.86 -5.29 -5.67
C HIS A 54 -0.23 -5.46 -7.07
N MET A 55 1.10 -5.35 -7.18
CA MET A 55 1.84 -5.59 -8.41
C MET A 55 1.89 -7.09 -8.72
N VAL A 56 1.71 -7.43 -10.00
CA VAL A 56 1.74 -8.81 -10.46
C VAL A 56 3.18 -9.23 -10.71
N VAL A 57 3.60 -10.33 -10.11
CA VAL A 57 4.86 -11.01 -10.45
C VAL A 57 4.60 -11.91 -11.64
N SER A 58 5.48 -11.86 -12.64
CA SER A 58 5.39 -12.70 -13.84
C SER A 58 6.71 -13.41 -14.06
N ASP A 59 6.69 -14.74 -13.95
CA ASP A 59 7.84 -15.60 -14.24
C ASP A 59 7.76 -16.10 -15.69
N LEU A 60 8.82 -15.88 -16.46
CA LEU A 60 8.93 -16.30 -17.86
C LEU A 60 9.97 -17.42 -17.98
N HIS A 61 9.58 -18.51 -18.62
CA HIS A 61 10.43 -19.67 -18.89
C HIS A 61 10.50 -19.90 -20.40
N GLY A 62 11.67 -20.34 -20.90
CA GLY A 62 11.91 -20.66 -22.31
C GLY A 62 11.82 -22.16 -22.60
#